data_AF-A0A4D7K3R5-F1
#
_entry.id   AF-A0A4D7K3R5-F1
#
_cell.length_a   1.000
_cell.length_b   1.000
_cell.length_c   1.000
_cell.angle_alpha   90.00
_cell.angle_beta   90.00
_cell.angle_gamma   90.00
#
_symmetry.space_group_name_H-M   'P 1'
#
loop_
_entity.id
_entity.type
_entity.pdbx_description
1 polymer ?
#
loop_
_entity_poly.entity_id
_entity_poly.type
_entity_poly.pdbx_seq_one_letter_code
_entity_poly.pdbx_strand_id
1 'polypeptide(L)'
;MEDLLIPGFEGVKYLRQDFKLDPNDTVGRRLKFALRHYDEDFAEERYNELIGLTQLKGFENKLCKLLSGGQRQRLALAVSIAEFPELLLMDEPFSQLDRGNKLRLINALKDYLEENNISSVIVTHHPEELFGLADRIIVLREGEIIQEGSSNEIYTNPEHKITAELFGPVNWFSNGSKKNNGWRWEDTFLHSKSSDGLKKATIKDFSFAGKTFLYTLEMNKNIIHAYSEKKFSVEDVVWVDFDKNKELNVSN
;
A
#
# COMPACT_ATOMS: atom_id res chain seq x y z
N MET A 1 -1.40 34.33 14.51
CA MET A 1 -2.18 34.03 13.30
C MET A 1 -2.05 32.54 13.13
N GLU A 2 -3.15 31.79 13.18
CA GLU A 2 -3.10 30.41 12.67
C GLU A 2 -2.86 30.54 11.17
N ASP A 3 -1.70 30.06 10.72
CA ASP A 3 -1.37 30.01 9.30
C ASP A 3 -2.30 28.99 8.64
N LEU A 4 -3.44 29.47 8.14
CA LEU A 4 -4.36 28.69 7.35
C LEU A 4 -3.68 28.36 6.02
N LEU A 5 -3.49 27.07 5.73
CA LEU A 5 -3.03 26.59 4.43
C LEU A 5 -4.06 26.98 3.37
N ILE A 6 -3.73 27.95 2.52
CA ILE A 6 -4.60 28.41 1.42
C ILE A 6 -4.31 27.55 0.18
N PRO A 7 -5.33 27.08 -0.56
CA PRO A 7 -5.11 26.43 -1.86
C PRO A 7 -4.24 27.29 -2.77
N GLY A 8 -3.13 26.74 -3.26
CA GLY A 8 -2.15 27.46 -4.07
C GLY A 8 -1.00 28.11 -3.28
N PHE A 9 -0.88 27.82 -1.98
CA PHE A 9 0.32 28.16 -1.21
C PHE A 9 1.56 27.53 -1.84
N GLU A 10 2.64 28.30 -1.95
CA GLU A 10 3.84 27.93 -2.72
C GLU A 10 4.50 26.64 -2.21
N GLY A 11 4.51 26.45 -0.88
CA GLY A 11 5.02 25.26 -0.22
C GLY A 11 4.14 24.01 -0.34
N VAL A 12 2.92 24.11 -0.87
CA VAL A 12 2.02 22.96 -1.06
C VAL A 12 2.04 22.50 -2.52
N LYS A 13 2.42 21.25 -2.76
CA LYS A 13 2.38 20.64 -4.11
C LYS A 13 1.41 19.48 -4.11
N TYR A 14 0.68 19.34 -5.22
CA TYR A 14 -0.34 18.31 -5.39
C TYR A 14 -0.05 17.43 -6.60
N LEU A 15 0.25 16.17 -6.33
CA LEU A 15 0.39 15.11 -7.33
C LEU A 15 -0.98 14.46 -7.58
N ARG A 16 -1.58 14.85 -8.70
CA ARG A 16 -2.87 14.33 -9.17
C ARG A 16 -2.74 12.97 -9.85
N GLN A 17 -3.80 12.17 -9.77
CA GLN A 17 -3.93 10.91 -10.52
C GLN A 17 -3.93 11.07 -12.06
N ASP A 18 -4.38 12.21 -12.60
CA ASP A 18 -4.47 12.48 -14.06
C ASP A 18 -3.22 13.15 -14.66
N PHE A 19 -2.20 13.42 -13.85
CA PHE A 19 -0.84 13.91 -14.15
C PHE A 19 -0.66 15.20 -14.97
N LYS A 20 -1.67 15.74 -15.66
CA LYS A 20 -1.65 17.00 -16.46
C LYS A 20 -0.28 17.35 -17.09
N LEU A 21 0.34 16.40 -17.81
CA LEU A 21 1.60 16.61 -18.53
C LEU A 21 1.31 17.06 -19.97
N ASP A 22 2.10 18.00 -20.49
CA ASP A 22 2.02 18.37 -21.92
C ASP A 22 2.50 17.19 -22.78
N PRO A 23 1.68 16.65 -23.70
CA PRO A 23 2.04 15.48 -24.51
C PRO A 23 3.27 15.68 -25.40
N ASN A 24 3.61 16.93 -25.73
CA ASN A 24 4.72 17.28 -26.62
C ASN A 24 5.98 17.74 -25.87
N ASP A 25 5.95 17.81 -24.54
CA ASP A 25 7.15 17.99 -23.74
C ASP A 25 7.96 16.68 -23.69
N THR A 26 9.30 16.79 -23.65
CA THR A 26 10.16 15.67 -23.24
C THR A 26 10.27 15.62 -21.72
N VAL A 27 10.60 14.44 -21.18
CA VAL A 27 10.92 14.25 -19.75
C VAL A 27 11.92 15.29 -19.27
N GLY A 28 13.03 15.41 -20.00
CA GLY A 28 14.12 16.31 -19.66
C GLY A 28 13.71 17.77 -19.70
N ARG A 29 12.99 18.18 -20.77
CA ARG A 29 12.48 19.56 -20.90
C ARG A 29 11.50 19.89 -19.78
N ARG A 30 10.63 18.96 -19.40
CA ARG A 30 9.64 19.19 -18.35
C ARG A 30 10.30 19.41 -16.98
N LEU A 31 11.30 18.61 -16.64
CA LEU A 31 12.06 18.78 -15.39
C LEU A 31 12.88 20.07 -15.40
N LYS A 32 13.61 20.34 -16.48
CA LYS A 32 14.37 21.60 -16.64
C LYS A 32 13.45 22.82 -16.56
N PHE A 33 12.23 22.73 -17.09
CA PHE A 33 11.25 23.79 -17.00
C PHE A 33 10.81 24.05 -15.54
N ALA A 34 10.68 23.02 -14.71
CA ALA A 34 10.38 23.19 -13.29
C ALA A 34 11.54 23.88 -12.54
N LEU A 35 12.78 23.67 -12.99
CA LEU A 35 13.98 24.22 -12.36
C LEU A 35 14.46 25.55 -12.99
N ARG A 36 13.70 26.14 -13.91
CA ARG A 36 14.13 27.30 -14.73
C ARG A 36 14.43 28.59 -13.95
N HIS A 37 14.03 28.65 -12.69
CA HIS A 37 14.20 29.83 -11.83
C HIS A 37 15.42 29.73 -10.90
N TYR A 38 16.13 28.60 -10.92
CA TYR A 38 17.34 28.35 -10.13
C TYR A 38 18.60 28.59 -10.97
N ASP A 39 19.75 28.72 -10.30
CA ASP A 39 21.04 28.78 -10.99
C ASP A 39 21.36 27.46 -11.71
N GLU A 40 22.22 27.54 -12.73
CA GLU A 40 22.46 26.42 -13.65
C GLU A 40 23.12 25.22 -12.96
N ASP A 41 24.08 25.46 -12.06
CA ASP A 41 24.78 24.41 -11.33
C ASP A 41 23.82 23.64 -10.41
N PHE A 42 23.01 24.37 -9.64
CA PHE A 42 21.98 23.78 -8.79
C PHE A 42 20.91 23.06 -9.60
N ALA A 43 20.43 23.66 -10.69
CA ALA A 43 19.41 23.06 -11.53
C ALA A 43 19.90 21.75 -12.16
N GLU A 44 21.17 21.65 -12.54
CA GLU A 44 21.76 20.42 -13.06
C GLU A 44 21.88 19.32 -11.99
N GLU A 45 22.37 19.67 -10.79
CA GLU A 45 22.43 18.73 -9.66
C GLU A 45 21.04 18.20 -9.31
N ARG A 46 20.09 19.11 -9.14
CA ARG A 46 18.69 18.78 -8.81
C ARG A 46 18.03 17.95 -9.91
N TYR A 47 18.28 18.27 -11.18
CA TYR A 47 17.79 17.46 -12.29
C TYR A 47 18.28 16.01 -12.22
N ASN A 48 19.57 15.81 -11.95
CA ASN A 48 20.22 14.50 -11.88
C ASN A 48 19.73 13.67 -10.68
N GLU A 49 19.48 14.33 -9.55
CA GLU A 49 18.85 13.73 -8.37
C GLU A 49 17.43 13.24 -8.70
N LEU A 50 16.56 14.12 -9.20
CA LEU A 50 15.15 13.82 -9.47
C LEU A 50 14.97 12.70 -10.51
N ILE A 51 15.78 12.71 -11.57
CA ILE A 51 15.73 11.69 -12.61
C ILE A 51 16.25 10.33 -12.10
N GLY A 52 17.18 10.36 -11.15
CA GLY A 52 17.66 9.17 -10.42
C GLY A 52 16.58 8.60 -9.51
N LEU A 53 16.04 9.43 -8.61
CA LEU A 53 15.00 9.08 -7.65
C LEU A 53 13.78 8.43 -8.35
N THR A 54 13.34 9.03 -9.45
CA THR A 54 12.17 8.57 -10.20
C THR A 54 12.48 7.51 -11.26
N GLN A 55 13.72 7.01 -11.30
CA GLN A 55 14.16 5.93 -12.19
C GLN A 55 13.85 6.23 -13.68
N LEU A 56 14.02 7.50 -14.07
CA LEU A 56 13.75 8.01 -15.42
C LEU A 56 15.02 8.25 -16.25
N LYS A 57 16.19 7.84 -15.74
CA LYS A 57 17.46 7.85 -16.49
C LYS A 57 17.30 7.08 -17.81
N GLY A 58 17.76 7.65 -18.91
CA GLY A 58 17.61 7.12 -20.27
C GLY A 58 16.30 7.49 -20.98
N PHE A 59 15.37 8.18 -20.30
CA PHE A 59 14.10 8.65 -20.89
C PHE A 59 14.06 10.16 -21.14
N GLU A 60 15.17 10.87 -20.95
CA GLU A 60 15.29 12.32 -20.98
C GLU A 60 14.68 12.94 -22.25
N ASN A 61 14.95 12.32 -23.40
CA ASN A 61 14.53 12.81 -24.72
C ASN A 61 13.16 12.25 -25.16
N LYS A 62 12.52 11.42 -24.34
CA LYS A 62 11.25 10.78 -24.68
C LYS A 62 10.09 11.76 -24.46
N LEU A 63 9.19 11.86 -25.43
CA LEU A 63 7.98 12.67 -25.34
C LEU A 63 7.00 12.09 -24.32
N CYS A 64 6.31 12.96 -23.56
CA CYS A 64 5.37 12.56 -22.52
C CYS A 64 4.24 11.66 -23.05
N LYS A 65 3.75 11.91 -24.27
CA LYS A 65 2.74 11.06 -24.92
C LYS A 65 3.20 9.62 -25.20
N LEU A 66 4.51 9.38 -25.27
CA LEU A 66 5.09 8.06 -25.50
C LEU A 66 5.44 7.32 -24.21
N LEU A 67 5.28 7.96 -23.05
CA LEU A 67 5.52 7.35 -21.74
C LEU A 67 4.40 6.37 -21.38
N SER A 68 4.75 5.27 -20.70
CA SER A 68 3.75 4.43 -20.03
C SER A 68 3.07 5.19 -18.89
N GLY A 69 1.94 4.68 -18.37
CA GLY A 69 1.25 5.26 -17.22
C GLY A 69 2.18 5.47 -16.03
N GLY A 70 2.86 4.42 -15.58
CA GLY A 70 3.85 4.51 -14.49
C GLY A 70 5.07 5.39 -14.81
N GLN A 71 5.44 5.60 -16.07
CA GLN A 71 6.49 6.57 -16.43
C GLN A 71 5.97 8.01 -16.30
N ARG A 72 4.73 8.29 -16.72
CA ARG A 72 4.09 9.61 -16.53
C ARG A 72 3.92 9.93 -15.05
N GLN A 73 3.52 8.96 -14.25
CA GLN A 73 3.37 9.11 -12.81
C GLN A 73 4.70 9.46 -12.13
N ARG A 74 5.78 8.77 -12.50
CA ARG A 74 7.13 9.06 -12.01
C ARG A 74 7.62 10.44 -12.43
N LEU A 75 7.33 10.88 -13.66
CA LEU A 75 7.65 12.24 -14.10
C LEU A 75 6.84 13.29 -13.32
N ALA A 76 5.55 13.06 -13.12
CA ALA A 76 4.71 13.97 -12.36
C ALA A 76 5.16 14.09 -10.90
N LEU A 77 5.58 12.98 -10.27
CA LEU A 77 6.20 12.99 -8.95
C LEU A 77 7.48 13.83 -8.94
N ALA A 78 8.41 13.58 -9.88
CA ALA A 78 9.66 14.34 -10.00
C ALA A 78 9.42 15.85 -10.15
N VAL A 79 8.44 16.24 -10.96
CA VAL A 79 8.04 17.64 -11.15
C VAL A 79 7.43 18.23 -9.87
N SER A 80 6.64 17.45 -9.12
CA SER A 80 5.98 17.92 -7.90
C SER A 80 6.95 18.20 -6.76
N ILE A 81 8.05 17.45 -6.68
CA ILE A 81 9.09 17.64 -5.65
C ILE A 81 10.25 18.54 -6.12
N ALA A 82 10.28 18.92 -7.40
CA ALA A 82 11.36 19.72 -7.96
C ALA A 82 11.57 21.06 -7.23
N GLU A 83 10.49 21.68 -6.77
CA GLU A 83 10.45 22.99 -6.11
C GLU A 83 10.38 22.90 -4.58
N PHE A 84 10.93 21.85 -3.95
CA PHE A 84 11.05 21.70 -2.48
C PHE A 84 9.74 21.99 -1.71
N PRO A 85 8.68 21.17 -1.92
CA PRO A 85 7.46 21.33 -1.15
C PRO A 85 7.70 21.18 0.35
N GLU A 86 7.06 22.04 1.15
CA GLU A 86 6.88 21.82 2.59
C GLU A 86 5.82 20.73 2.83
N LEU A 87 4.80 20.69 1.96
CA LEU A 87 3.70 19.72 1.99
C LEU A 87 3.45 19.12 0.60
N LEU A 88 3.56 17.81 0.50
CA LEU A 88 3.28 17.05 -0.72
C LEU A 88 1.99 16.23 -0.54
N LEU A 89 0.95 16.60 -1.29
CA LEU A 89 -0.31 15.85 -1.37
C LEU A 89 -0.23 14.89 -2.55
N MET A 90 -0.50 13.60 -2.33
CA MET A 90 -0.39 12.57 -3.35
C MET A 90 -1.66 11.73 -3.44
N ASP A 91 -2.30 11.77 -4.60
CA ASP A 91 -3.50 10.98 -4.88
C ASP A 91 -3.13 9.77 -5.76
N GLU A 92 -3.17 8.57 -5.16
CA GLU A 92 -2.86 7.28 -5.79
C GLU A 92 -1.50 7.25 -6.51
N PRO A 93 -0.39 7.72 -5.88
CA PRO A 93 0.90 7.96 -6.53
C PRO A 93 1.62 6.71 -7.04
N PHE A 94 1.11 5.52 -6.71
CA PHE A 94 1.70 4.25 -7.09
C PHE A 94 0.82 3.34 -7.94
N SER A 95 -0.43 3.75 -8.20
CA SER A 95 -1.45 2.92 -8.87
C SER A 95 -1.06 2.40 -10.26
N GLN A 96 -0.24 3.13 -11.02
CA GLN A 96 0.13 2.75 -12.40
C GLN A 96 1.52 2.10 -12.52
N LEU A 97 2.15 1.78 -11.39
CA LEU A 97 3.46 1.11 -11.36
C LEU A 97 3.31 -0.40 -11.18
N ASP A 98 4.16 -1.16 -11.88
CA ASP A 98 4.34 -2.58 -11.59
C ASP A 98 4.96 -2.80 -10.22
N ARG A 99 4.75 -3.98 -9.64
CA ARG A 99 5.17 -4.33 -8.27
C ARG A 99 6.67 -4.08 -8.01
N GLY A 100 7.53 -4.40 -8.97
CA GLY A 100 8.99 -4.26 -8.81
C GLY A 100 9.41 -2.80 -8.75
N ASN A 101 8.96 -1.98 -9.70
CA ASN A 101 9.28 -0.56 -9.73
C ASN A 101 8.60 0.22 -8.60
N LYS A 102 7.38 -0.20 -8.19
CA LYS A 102 6.63 0.38 -7.08
C LYS A 102 7.43 0.32 -5.77
N LEU A 103 7.87 -0.87 -5.34
CA LEU A 103 8.61 -1.03 -4.08
C LEU A 103 9.91 -0.22 -4.05
N ARG A 104 10.65 -0.20 -5.18
CA ARG A 104 11.87 0.59 -5.29
C ARG A 104 11.61 2.09 -5.18
N LEU A 105 10.51 2.56 -5.78
CA LEU A 105 10.13 3.97 -5.71
C LEU A 105 9.63 4.36 -4.32
N ILE A 106 8.83 3.53 -3.66
CA ILE A 106 8.35 3.78 -2.28
C ILE A 106 9.52 3.94 -1.33
N ASN A 107 10.50 3.04 -1.36
CA ASN A 107 11.67 3.13 -0.48
C ASN A 107 12.49 4.39 -0.77
N ALA A 108 12.78 4.68 -2.05
CA ALA A 108 13.55 5.85 -2.40
C ALA A 108 12.81 7.15 -2.06
N LEU A 109 11.49 7.19 -2.22
CA LEU A 109 10.66 8.33 -1.84
C LEU A 109 10.61 8.50 -0.31
N LYS A 110 10.53 7.42 0.45
CA LYS A 110 10.57 7.47 1.92
C LYS A 110 11.84 8.17 2.40
N ASP A 111 12.99 7.64 2.01
CA ASP A 111 14.30 8.17 2.40
C ASP A 111 14.40 9.65 2.01
N TYR A 112 13.94 9.99 0.80
CA TYR A 112 13.92 11.36 0.31
C TYR A 112 13.03 12.30 1.13
N LEU A 113 11.81 11.90 1.47
CA LEU A 113 10.89 12.72 2.27
C LEU A 113 11.43 12.97 3.68
N GLU A 114 12.02 11.94 4.29
CA GLU A 114 12.65 12.03 5.62
C GLU A 114 13.88 12.95 5.59
N GLU A 115 14.80 12.75 4.64
CA GLU A 115 16.03 13.56 4.51
C GLU A 115 15.73 15.05 4.26
N ASN A 116 14.66 15.35 3.53
CA ASN A 116 14.29 16.71 3.16
C ASN A 116 13.21 17.32 4.09
N ASN A 117 12.78 16.62 5.15
CA ASN A 117 11.72 17.06 6.07
C ASN A 117 10.43 17.50 5.36
N ILE A 118 10.00 16.75 4.34
CA ILE A 118 8.82 17.06 3.55
C ILE A 118 7.61 16.39 4.22
N SER A 119 6.64 17.19 4.66
CA SER A 119 5.37 16.63 5.14
C SER A 119 4.59 16.07 3.95
N SER A 120 3.96 14.90 4.11
CA SER A 120 3.20 14.30 3.01
C SER A 120 1.87 13.71 3.46
N VAL A 121 0.88 13.78 2.56
CA VAL A 121 -0.42 13.12 2.71
C VAL A 121 -0.63 12.26 1.48
N ILE A 122 -0.85 10.97 1.71
CA ILE A 122 -0.97 9.98 0.64
C ILE A 122 -2.35 9.34 0.72
N VAL A 123 -3.05 9.34 -0.40
CA VAL A 123 -4.31 8.63 -0.59
C VAL A 123 -4.02 7.39 -1.42
N THR A 124 -4.44 6.22 -0.92
CA THR A 124 -4.33 4.94 -1.62
C THR A 124 -5.43 3.99 -1.17
N HIS A 125 -5.85 3.11 -2.07
CA HIS A 125 -6.69 1.94 -1.76
C HIS A 125 -5.87 0.66 -1.49
N HIS A 126 -4.53 0.75 -1.53
CA HIS A 126 -3.59 -0.34 -1.27
C HIS A 126 -2.76 -0.04 -0.02
N PRO A 127 -3.25 -0.40 1.18
CA PRO A 127 -2.63 0.04 2.43
C PRO A 127 -1.24 -0.58 2.67
N GLU A 128 -0.90 -1.69 2.00
CA GLU A 128 0.45 -2.26 2.02
C GLU A 128 1.53 -1.31 1.50
N GLU A 129 1.15 -0.32 0.68
CA GLU A 129 2.03 0.74 0.21
C GLU A 129 2.42 1.71 1.33
N LEU A 130 1.57 1.84 2.35
CA LEU A 130 1.73 2.80 3.44
C LEU A 130 2.63 2.31 4.57
N PHE A 131 2.77 1.00 4.76
CA PHE A 131 3.51 0.44 5.91
C PHE A 131 4.96 0.90 6.01
N GLY A 132 5.61 1.11 4.85
CA GLY A 132 6.98 1.60 4.82
C GLY A 132 7.09 3.12 4.92
N LEU A 133 6.01 3.86 4.64
CA LEU A 133 6.04 5.28 4.28
C LEU A 133 5.28 6.18 5.26
N ALA A 134 4.24 5.66 5.91
CA ALA A 134 3.32 6.44 6.72
C ALA A 134 3.59 6.27 8.23
N ASP A 135 3.77 7.39 8.92
CA ASP A 135 3.79 7.44 10.38
C ASP A 135 2.40 7.18 10.99
N ARG A 136 1.37 7.69 10.30
CA ARG A 136 -0.04 7.62 10.70
C ARG A 136 -0.90 7.23 9.50
N ILE A 137 -1.88 6.37 9.74
CA ILE A 137 -2.89 5.95 8.76
C ILE A 137 -4.26 6.36 9.28
N ILE A 138 -5.04 6.97 8.40
CA ILE A 138 -6.44 7.33 8.63
C ILE A 138 -7.28 6.49 7.69
N VAL A 139 -8.23 5.73 8.25
CA VAL A 139 -9.16 4.91 7.48
C VAL A 139 -10.48 5.67 7.35
N LEU A 140 -10.87 5.94 6.11
CA LEU A 140 -12.11 6.63 5.76
C LEU A 140 -13.14 5.65 5.23
N ARG A 141 -14.39 5.81 5.65
CA ARG A 141 -15.55 5.13 5.07
C ARG A 141 -16.72 6.09 5.02
N GLU A 142 -17.38 6.18 3.86
CA GLU A 142 -18.58 7.01 3.67
C GLU A 142 -18.38 8.49 4.07
N GLY A 143 -17.15 8.99 3.95
CA GLY A 143 -16.79 10.36 4.32
C GLY A 143 -16.45 10.57 5.80
N GLU A 144 -16.53 9.52 6.62
CA GLU A 144 -16.18 9.57 8.05
C GLU A 144 -14.87 8.84 8.33
N ILE A 145 -14.10 9.37 9.29
CA ILE A 145 -12.93 8.68 9.83
C ILE A 145 -13.46 7.58 10.76
N ILE A 146 -13.24 6.33 10.37
CA ILE A 146 -13.65 5.17 11.18
C ILE A 146 -12.51 4.65 12.05
N GLN A 147 -11.26 4.90 11.68
CA GLN A 147 -10.11 4.49 12.50
C GLN A 147 -8.90 5.35 12.17
N GLU A 148 -8.06 5.60 13.17
CA GLU A 148 -6.78 6.28 13.03
C GLU A 148 -5.74 5.66 13.97
N GLY A 149 -4.49 5.54 13.50
CA GLY A 149 -3.39 5.03 14.31
C GLY A 149 -2.10 4.91 13.53
N SER A 150 -1.06 4.38 14.17
CA SER A 150 0.17 4.01 13.47
C SER A 150 -0.07 2.84 12.49
N SER A 151 0.81 2.71 11.50
CA SER A 151 0.79 1.58 10.54
C SER A 151 0.72 0.22 11.23
N ASN A 152 1.43 0.05 12.34
CA ASN A 152 1.41 -1.18 13.13
C ASN A 152 0.09 -1.38 13.88
N GLU A 153 -0.46 -0.34 14.51
CA GLU A 153 -1.74 -0.45 15.24
C GLU A 153 -2.91 -0.75 14.30
N ILE A 154 -2.99 -0.05 13.16
CA ILE A 154 -4.06 -0.27 12.18
C ILE A 154 -4.03 -1.73 11.66
N TYR A 155 -2.84 -2.29 11.44
CA TYR A 155 -2.70 -3.68 10.98
C TYR A 155 -2.94 -4.70 12.11
N THR A 156 -2.35 -4.52 13.29
CA THR A 156 -2.40 -5.53 14.37
C THR A 156 -3.68 -5.48 15.18
N ASN A 157 -4.26 -4.30 15.36
CA ASN A 157 -5.48 -4.08 16.15
C ASN A 157 -6.49 -3.23 15.36
N PRO A 158 -7.02 -3.74 14.23
CA PRO A 158 -8.12 -3.07 13.53
C PRO A 158 -9.34 -2.98 14.46
N GLU A 159 -10.08 -1.87 14.40
CA GLU A 159 -11.31 -1.67 15.19
C GLU A 159 -12.55 -2.12 14.41
N HIS A 160 -12.48 -2.04 13.08
CA HIS A 160 -13.57 -2.38 12.18
C HIS A 160 -13.20 -3.53 11.27
N LYS A 161 -14.20 -4.33 10.93
CA LYS A 161 -14.09 -5.43 9.97
C LYS A 161 -13.52 -4.97 8.63
N ILE A 162 -14.03 -3.84 8.11
CA ILE A 162 -13.54 -3.26 6.87
C ILE A 162 -12.05 -2.90 6.97
N THR A 163 -11.59 -2.33 8.09
CA THR A 163 -10.17 -2.01 8.29
C THR A 163 -9.31 -3.27 8.26
N ALA A 164 -9.74 -4.34 8.92
CA ALA A 164 -9.02 -5.61 8.90
C ALA A 164 -8.90 -6.20 7.49
N GLU A 165 -9.98 -6.11 6.70
CA GLU A 165 -10.08 -6.64 5.34
C GLU A 165 -9.26 -5.85 4.30
N LEU A 166 -8.93 -4.58 4.57
CA LEU A 166 -8.03 -3.80 3.71
C LEU A 166 -6.65 -4.45 3.56
N PHE A 167 -6.21 -5.21 4.57
CA PHE A 167 -4.88 -5.85 4.60
C PHE A 167 -4.86 -7.27 4.06
N GLY A 168 -6.00 -7.76 3.59
CA GLY A 168 -6.14 -9.10 3.07
C GLY A 168 -7.26 -9.88 3.74
N PRO A 169 -7.42 -11.14 3.34
CA PRO A 169 -8.60 -11.91 3.69
C PRO A 169 -8.53 -12.47 5.12
N VAL A 170 -9.68 -12.48 5.79
CA VAL A 170 -9.85 -12.89 7.18
C VAL A 170 -10.92 -13.97 7.29
N ASN A 171 -10.64 -15.01 8.08
CA ASN A 171 -11.61 -16.00 8.51
C ASN A 171 -12.42 -15.43 9.67
N TRP A 172 -13.65 -14.99 9.40
CA TRP A 172 -14.55 -14.44 10.41
C TRP A 172 -15.43 -15.51 11.05
N PHE A 173 -15.57 -15.43 12.38
CA PHE A 173 -16.45 -16.27 13.17
C PHE A 173 -17.44 -15.39 13.94
N SER A 174 -18.73 -15.61 13.69
CA SER A 174 -19.80 -14.94 14.42
C SER A 174 -20.13 -15.73 15.68
N ASN A 175 -19.94 -15.11 16.85
CA ASN A 175 -20.27 -15.71 18.15
C ASN A 175 -21.61 -15.18 18.71
N GLY A 176 -22.47 -14.59 17.88
CA GLY A 176 -23.74 -14.00 18.32
C GLY A 176 -23.61 -12.69 19.14
N SER A 177 -22.38 -12.20 19.32
CA SER A 177 -22.06 -10.90 19.92
C SER A 177 -22.08 -9.76 18.90
N LYS A 178 -22.09 -8.50 19.36
CA LYS A 178 -21.91 -7.31 18.50
C LYS A 178 -20.53 -7.25 17.81
N LYS A 179 -19.54 -7.98 18.34
CA LYS A 179 -18.19 -8.06 17.78
C LYS A 179 -17.98 -9.39 17.05
N ASN A 180 -17.17 -9.35 15.99
CA ASN A 180 -16.71 -10.52 15.26
C ASN A 180 -15.28 -10.84 15.66
N ASN A 181 -15.01 -12.14 15.84
CA ASN A 181 -13.66 -12.63 16.05
C ASN A 181 -13.15 -13.19 14.72
N GLY A 182 -11.89 -12.98 14.40
CA GLY A 182 -11.33 -13.49 13.16
C GLY A 182 -9.83 -13.63 13.19
N TRP A 183 -9.32 -14.40 12.23
CA TRP A 183 -7.90 -14.62 12.02
C TRP A 183 -7.61 -14.45 10.54
N ARG A 184 -6.51 -13.81 10.19
CA ARG A 184 -6.07 -13.75 8.80
C ARG A 184 -5.81 -15.17 8.30
N TRP A 185 -5.94 -15.37 6.98
CA TRP A 185 -5.67 -16.69 6.40
C TRP A 185 -4.24 -17.18 6.66
N GLU A 186 -3.29 -16.24 6.79
CA GLU A 186 -1.89 -16.50 7.14
C GLU A 186 -1.66 -16.90 8.60
N ASP A 187 -2.61 -16.57 9.50
CA ASP A 187 -2.57 -16.89 10.92
C ASP A 187 -3.38 -18.16 11.25
N THR A 188 -3.75 -18.92 10.20
CA THR A 188 -4.48 -20.19 10.29
C THR A 188 -3.57 -21.33 9.85
N PHE A 189 -3.29 -22.29 10.74
CA PHE A 189 -2.31 -23.35 10.51
C PHE A 189 -2.96 -24.73 10.37
N LEU A 190 -2.40 -25.57 9.50
CA LEU A 190 -2.89 -26.91 9.22
C LEU A 190 -1.93 -28.00 9.73
N HIS A 191 -2.50 -28.97 10.44
CA HIS A 191 -1.79 -30.10 11.03
C HIS A 191 -2.40 -31.42 10.54
N SER A 192 -1.54 -32.40 10.28
CA SER A 192 -1.95 -33.75 9.85
C SER A 192 -2.32 -34.68 11.01
N LYS A 193 -2.03 -34.30 12.25
CA LYS A 193 -2.32 -35.10 13.46
C LYS A 193 -3.08 -34.26 14.47
N SER A 194 -3.98 -34.92 15.20
CA SER A 194 -4.70 -34.31 16.31
C SER A 194 -3.74 -34.00 17.46
N SER A 195 -3.90 -32.84 18.06
CA SER A 195 -3.38 -32.52 19.38
C SER A 195 -4.45 -31.77 20.18
N ASP A 196 -4.21 -31.57 21.47
CA ASP A 196 -5.13 -30.85 22.33
C ASP A 196 -5.31 -29.40 21.83
N GLY A 197 -6.56 -28.90 21.88
CA GLY A 197 -6.93 -27.56 21.40
C GLY A 197 -7.14 -27.38 19.89
N LEU A 198 -6.79 -28.35 19.04
CA LEU A 198 -6.99 -28.25 17.59
C LEU A 198 -8.44 -28.52 17.18
N LYS A 199 -8.91 -27.81 16.16
CA LYS A 199 -10.26 -27.99 15.61
C LYS A 199 -10.21 -28.86 14.36
N LYS A 200 -11.11 -29.84 14.26
CA LYS A 200 -11.21 -30.74 13.10
C LYS A 200 -11.84 -30.00 11.92
N ALA A 201 -11.25 -30.11 10.74
CA ALA A 201 -11.79 -29.59 9.48
C ALA A 201 -11.60 -30.58 8.33
N THR A 202 -12.39 -30.43 7.26
CA THR A 202 -12.27 -31.24 6.04
C THR A 202 -11.91 -30.35 4.87
N ILE A 203 -10.94 -30.78 4.06
CA ILE A 203 -10.54 -30.05 2.84
C ILE A 203 -11.61 -30.23 1.77
N LYS A 204 -12.10 -29.11 1.24
CA LYS A 204 -13.09 -29.08 0.16
C LYS A 204 -12.47 -28.78 -1.20
N ASP A 205 -11.48 -27.91 -1.21
CA ASP A 205 -10.77 -27.53 -2.43
C ASP A 205 -9.38 -26.99 -2.07
N PHE A 206 -8.49 -26.93 -3.06
CA PHE A 206 -7.21 -26.27 -2.92
C PHE A 206 -6.70 -25.70 -4.24
N SER A 207 -5.96 -24.61 -4.16
CA SER A 207 -5.28 -24.01 -5.30
C SER A 207 -3.80 -23.78 -5.00
N PHE A 208 -2.99 -23.80 -6.06
CA PHE A 208 -1.57 -23.51 -5.96
C PHE A 208 -1.35 -21.99 -5.82
N ALA A 209 -0.65 -21.56 -4.77
CA ALA A 209 -0.42 -20.15 -4.43
C ALA A 209 1.09 -19.82 -4.36
N GLY A 210 1.88 -20.36 -5.30
CA GLY A 210 3.31 -20.11 -5.39
C GLY A 210 4.13 -21.05 -4.50
N LYS A 211 4.62 -20.59 -3.35
CA LYS A 211 5.40 -21.47 -2.44
C LYS A 211 4.51 -22.38 -1.58
N THR A 212 3.24 -22.05 -1.46
CA THR A 212 2.25 -22.73 -0.64
C THR A 212 1.03 -23.13 -1.47
N PHE A 213 0.13 -23.90 -0.86
CA PHE A 213 -1.21 -24.14 -1.35
C PHE A 213 -2.21 -23.37 -0.49
N LEU A 214 -3.19 -22.76 -1.12
CA LEU A 214 -4.36 -22.19 -0.45
C LEU A 214 -5.44 -23.27 -0.37
N TYR A 215 -5.85 -23.60 0.85
CA TYR A 215 -6.89 -24.59 1.10
C TYR A 215 -8.20 -23.92 1.48
N THR A 216 -9.31 -24.45 0.94
CA THR A 216 -10.67 -24.15 1.39
C THR A 216 -11.16 -25.31 2.24
N LEU A 217 -11.57 -25.01 3.47
CA LEU A 217 -11.86 -26.00 4.50
C LEU A 217 -13.28 -25.80 5.02
N GLU A 218 -13.98 -26.90 5.30
CA GLU A 218 -15.23 -26.88 6.06
C GLU A 218 -14.93 -27.22 7.52
N MET A 219 -15.25 -26.29 8.43
CA MET A 219 -15.10 -26.45 9.88
C MET A 219 -16.38 -26.00 10.57
N ASN A 220 -17.09 -26.91 11.24
CA ASN A 220 -18.34 -26.62 11.96
C ASN A 220 -19.38 -25.84 11.13
N LYS A 221 -19.58 -26.24 9.86
CA LYS A 221 -20.45 -25.57 8.86
C LYS A 221 -19.99 -24.18 8.40
N ASN A 222 -18.83 -23.71 8.85
CA ASN A 222 -18.20 -22.50 8.33
C ASN A 222 -17.15 -22.89 7.28
N ILE A 223 -17.02 -22.04 6.26
CA ILE A 223 -15.93 -22.14 5.28
C ILE A 223 -14.81 -21.24 5.77
N ILE A 224 -13.60 -21.81 5.87
CA ILE A 224 -12.39 -21.10 6.25
C ILE A 224 -11.29 -21.39 5.24
N HIS A 225 -10.26 -20.55 5.24
CA HIS A 225 -9.12 -20.70 4.35
C HIS A 225 -7.80 -20.67 5.12
N ALA A 226 -6.81 -21.40 4.61
CA ALA A 226 -5.49 -21.46 5.22
C ALA A 226 -4.43 -21.73 4.16
N TYR A 227 -3.22 -21.20 4.38
CA TYR A 227 -2.06 -21.53 3.57
C TYR A 227 -1.26 -22.67 4.20
N SER A 228 -0.75 -23.59 3.38
CA SER A 228 0.16 -24.65 3.83
C SER A 228 1.15 -25.05 2.75
N GLU A 229 2.41 -25.27 3.13
CA GLU A 229 3.43 -25.87 2.25
C GLU A 229 3.22 -27.38 2.07
N LYS A 230 2.64 -28.04 3.07
CA LYS A 230 2.29 -29.45 3.00
C LYS A 230 1.12 -29.65 2.06
N LYS A 231 1.26 -30.65 1.19
CA LYS A 231 0.21 -31.06 0.27
C LYS A 231 -0.77 -32.01 0.96
N PHE A 232 -2.02 -31.64 0.94
CA PHE A 232 -3.18 -32.44 1.32
C PHE A 232 -4.10 -32.66 0.11
N SER A 233 -4.97 -33.65 0.20
CA SER A 233 -5.98 -34.00 -0.81
C SER A 233 -7.38 -33.52 -0.42
N VAL A 234 -8.26 -33.39 -1.41
CA VAL A 234 -9.68 -33.13 -1.16
C VAL A 234 -10.29 -34.29 -0.36
N GLU A 235 -11.21 -33.98 0.56
CA GLU A 235 -11.78 -34.89 1.57
C GLU A 235 -10.81 -35.33 2.70
N ASP A 236 -9.54 -34.89 2.69
CA ASP A 236 -8.65 -35.13 3.82
C ASP A 236 -9.18 -34.43 5.07
N VAL A 237 -9.11 -35.15 6.20
CA VAL A 237 -9.37 -34.61 7.52
C VAL A 237 -8.08 -34.02 8.07
N VAL A 238 -8.12 -32.72 8.37
CA VAL A 238 -7.00 -31.98 8.94
C VAL A 238 -7.40 -31.34 10.27
N TRP A 239 -6.39 -30.93 11.02
CA TRP A 239 -6.54 -30.26 12.30
C TRP A 239 -6.05 -28.82 12.17
N VAL A 240 -6.91 -27.87 12.53
CA VAL A 240 -6.69 -26.44 12.35
C VAL A 240 -6.33 -25.82 13.69
N ASP A 241 -5.28 -25.01 13.68
CA ASP A 241 -4.88 -24.11 14.76
C ASP A 241 -4.99 -22.65 14.29
N PHE A 242 -5.15 -21.74 15.24
CA PHE A 242 -5.18 -20.30 15.00
C PHE A 242 -4.19 -19.62 15.93
N ASP A 243 -3.41 -18.66 15.43
CA ASP A 243 -2.50 -17.91 16.29
C ASP A 243 -3.29 -17.10 17.33
N LYS A 244 -3.20 -17.54 18.59
CA LYS A 244 -3.93 -16.93 19.72
C LYS A 244 -3.50 -15.48 19.98
N ASN A 245 -2.29 -15.10 19.60
CA ASN A 245 -1.79 -13.74 19.80
C ASN A 245 -2.24 -12.77 18.70
N LYS A 246 -2.87 -13.28 17.63
CA LYS A 246 -3.31 -12.51 16.46
C LYS A 246 -4.81 -12.62 16.20
N GLU A 247 -5.57 -12.94 17.24
CA GLU A 247 -7.03 -12.87 17.19
C GLU A 247 -7.47 -11.41 16.97
N LEU A 248 -8.19 -11.17 15.89
CA LEU A 248 -8.81 -9.88 15.59
C LEU A 248 -10.19 -9.84 16.23
N ASN A 249 -10.49 -8.77 16.98
CA ASN A 249 -11.77 -8.59 17.65
C ASN A 249 -12.38 -7.23 17.28
N VAL A 250 -13.19 -7.23 16.23
CA VAL A 250 -13.64 -6.02 15.53
C VAL A 250 -15.15 -5.81 15.64
N SER A 251 -15.58 -4.56 15.55
CA SER A 251 -16.96 -4.23 15.17
C SER A 251 -17.24 -4.51 13.69
N ASN A 252 -18.52 -4.67 13.35
CA ASN A 252 -18.98 -4.66 11.95
C ASN A 252 -18.63 -3.35 11.23
#